data_AF-W2SPF1-F1
#
_entry.id   AF-W2SPF1-F1
#
_cell.length_a   1.000
_cell.length_b   1.000
_cell.length_c   1.000
_cell.angle_alpha   90.00
_cell.angle_beta   90.00
_cell.angle_gamma   90.00
#
_symmetry.space_group_name_H-M   'P 1'
#
loop_
_entity.id
_entity.type
_entity.pdbx_description
1 polymer ?
#
loop_
_entity_poly.entity_id
_entity_poly.type
_entity_poly.pdbx_seq_one_letter_code
_entity_poly.pdbx_strand_id
1 'polypeptide(L)' 'VYSAQAQINPRQKIDDVLESWINAGRIYGIQNSENVYNDPRMYTFANMAYAKSLRFGCAYTECGVNEAHISCVYNLM' A
#
# COMPACT_ATOMS: atom_id res chain seq x y z
N VAL A 1 -34.16 -12.37 10.35
CA VAL A 1 -32.97 -12.89 9.63
C VAL A 1 -31.83 -11.93 9.94
N TYR A 2 -31.05 -12.24 10.97
CA TYR A 2 -29.89 -11.42 11.33
C TYR A 2 -28.81 -11.69 10.28
N SER A 3 -28.52 -10.71 9.42
CA SER A 3 -27.41 -10.81 8.48
C SER A 3 -26.11 -10.79 9.28
N ALA A 4 -25.33 -11.86 9.20
CA ALA A 4 -23.97 -11.89 9.68
C ALA A 4 -23.21 -10.75 8.98
N GLN A 5 -22.84 -9.72 9.74
CA GLN A 5 -21.96 -8.67 9.26
C GLN A 5 -20.62 -9.34 8.94
N ALA A 6 -20.19 -9.29 7.68
CA ALA A 6 -18.87 -9.74 7.31
C ALA A 6 -17.85 -8.88 8.07
N GLN A 7 -17.21 -9.50 9.05
CA GLN A 7 -16.16 -8.85 9.84
C GLN A 7 -14.92 -8.74 8.97
N ILE A 8 -14.34 -7.54 8.87
CA ILE A 8 -13.08 -7.33 8.17
C ILE A 8 -12.01 -8.17 8.85
N ASN A 9 -11.20 -8.88 8.07
CA ASN A 9 -9.94 -9.44 8.54
C ASN A 9 -8.82 -8.42 8.24
N PRO A 10 -8.36 -7.64 9.23
CA PRO A 10 -7.44 -6.54 8.98
C PRO A 10 -6.11 -7.02 8.41
N ARG A 11 -5.66 -8.21 8.83
CA ARG A 11 -4.41 -8.80 8.33
C ARG A 11 -4.50 -9.07 6.83
N GLN A 12 -5.57 -9.73 6.39
CA GLN A 12 -5.78 -10.00 4.97
C GLN A 12 -5.86 -8.69 4.16
N LYS A 13 -6.55 -7.68 4.67
CA LYS A 13 -6.64 -6.38 3.97
C LYS A 13 -5.32 -5.63 3.91
N ILE A 14 -4.49 -5.73 4.94
CA ILE A 14 -3.13 -5.20 4.91
C ILE A 14 -2.30 -5.92 3.84
N ASP A 15 -2.36 -7.25 3.79
CA ASP A 15 -1.65 -8.04 2.78
C ASP A 15 -2.10 -7.68 1.35
N ASP A 16 -3.42 -7.58 1.11
CA ASP A 16 -3.99 -7.16 -0.19
C ASP A 16 -3.50 -5.77 -0.63
N VAL A 17 -3.45 -4.81 0.31
CA VAL A 17 -3.02 -3.43 0.03
C VAL A 17 -1.53 -3.36 -0.27
N LEU A 18 -0.69 -4.04 0.52
CA LEU A 18 0.75 -4.08 0.29
C LEU A 18 1.08 -4.77 -1.04
N GLU A 19 0.38 -5.86 -1.38
CA GLU A 19 0.54 -6.53 -2.67
C GLU A 19 0.15 -5.61 -3.84
N SER A 20 -0.96 -4.88 -3.71
CA SER A 20 -1.38 -3.88 -4.71
C SER A 20 -0.31 -2.79 -4.93
N TRP A 21 0.30 -2.29 -3.85
CA TRP A 21 1.38 -1.31 -3.92
C TRP A 21 2.65 -1.89 -4.58
N ILE A 22 3.01 -3.14 -4.28
CA ILE A 22 4.14 -3.83 -4.95
C ILE A 22 3.85 -3.99 -6.45
N ASN A 23 2.62 -4.36 -6.81
CA ASN A 23 2.22 -4.58 -8.19
C ASN A 23 2.25 -3.29 -9.03
N ALA A 24 2.05 -2.12 -8.44
CA ALA A 24 2.28 -0.85 -9.15
C ALA A 24 3.72 -0.74 -9.69
N GLY A 25 4.72 -1.16 -8.90
CA GLY A 25 6.11 -1.24 -9.36
C GLY A 25 6.33 -2.28 -10.45
N ARG A 26 5.70 -3.45 -10.34
CA ARG A 26 5.81 -4.52 -11.35
C ARG A 26 5.16 -4.14 -12.68
N ILE A 27 4.03 -3.45 -12.67
CA ILE A 27 3.28 -3.13 -13.90
C ILE A 27 3.90 -1.92 -14.61
N TYR A 28 4.27 -0.89 -13.85
CA TYR A 28 4.68 0.40 -14.42
C TYR A 28 6.20 0.64 -14.37
N GLY A 29 6.93 -0.03 -13.47
CA GLY A 29 8.36 0.20 -13.24
C GLY A 29 9.33 -0.59 -14.13
N ILE A 30 8.86 -1.61 -14.87
CA ILE A 30 9.70 -2.44 -15.76
C ILE A 30 10.41 -1.61 -16.86
N GLN A 31 9.90 -0.42 -17.16
CA GLN A 31 10.39 0.40 -18.27
C GLN A 31 11.64 1.24 -17.95
N ASN A 32 12.10 1.28 -16.69
CA ASN A 32 13.14 2.21 -16.27
C ASN A 32 14.33 1.51 -15.59
N SER A 33 15.38 1.21 -16.37
CA SER A 33 16.63 0.64 -15.83
C SER A 33 17.38 1.59 -14.89
N GLU A 34 17.04 2.89 -14.91
CA GLU A 34 17.65 3.92 -14.06
C GLU A 34 16.91 4.10 -12.73
N ASN A 35 15.82 3.35 -12.49
CA ASN A 35 15.00 3.43 -11.28
C ASN A 35 14.47 4.84 -10.97
N VAL A 36 14.23 5.67 -12.00
CA VAL A 36 13.69 7.02 -11.82
C VAL A 36 12.17 6.95 -11.69
N TYR A 37 11.65 7.54 -10.61
CA TYR A 37 10.21 7.75 -10.45
C TYR A 37 9.72 8.88 -11.36
N ASN A 38 9.08 8.51 -12.46
CA ASN A 38 8.51 9.43 -13.45
C ASN A 38 7.03 9.14 -13.76
N ASP A 39 6.47 8.06 -13.20
CA ASP A 39 5.08 7.66 -13.37
C ASP A 39 4.32 7.78 -12.03
N PRO A 40 3.34 8.71 -11.92
CA PRO A 40 2.54 8.87 -10.70
C PRO A 40 1.82 7.61 -10.22
N ARG A 41 1.55 6.65 -11.11
CA ARG A 41 0.89 5.38 -10.75
C ARG A 41 1.77 4.49 -9.87
N MET A 42 3.08 4.73 -9.86
CA MET A 42 4.03 4.05 -8.99
C MET A 42 4.17 4.69 -7.62
N TYR A 43 3.41 5.75 -7.28
CA TYR A 43 3.61 6.53 -6.06
C TYR A 43 3.76 5.68 -4.79
N THR A 44 2.85 4.73 -4.59
CA THR A 44 2.86 3.83 -3.42
C THR A 44 4.08 2.91 -3.42
N PHE A 45 4.44 2.35 -4.57
CA PHE A 45 5.65 1.55 -4.73
C PHE A 45 6.91 2.36 -4.47
N ALA A 46 7.02 3.56 -5.05
CA ALA A 46 8.20 4.41 -4.95
C ALA A 46 8.47 4.81 -3.50
N ASN A 47 7.44 5.12 -2.71
CA ASN A 47 7.60 5.39 -1.28
C ASN A 47 8.12 4.18 -0.50
N MET A 48 7.65 2.96 -0.81
CA MET A 48 8.15 1.73 -0.17
C MET A 48 9.60 1.40 -0.57
N ALA A 49 9.94 1.58 -1.84
CA ALA A 49 11.21 1.16 -2.42
C ALA A 49 12.31 2.22 -2.32
N TYR A 50 12.01 3.42 -1.81
CA TYR A 50 12.98 4.50 -1.72
C TYR A 50 14.13 4.15 -0.76
N ALA A 51 15.31 3.92 -1.32
CA ALA A 51 16.44 3.32 -0.60
C ALA A 51 16.91 4.10 0.65
N LYS A 52 16.62 5.41 0.74
CA LYS A 52 17.00 6.24 1.90
C LYS A 52 15.95 6.25 3.01
N SER A 53 14.74 5.73 2.77
CA SER A 53 13.72 5.62 3.81
C SER A 53 13.96 4.41 4.70
N LEU A 54 14.54 4.66 5.87
CA LEU A 54 14.85 3.63 6.87
C LEU A 54 13.81 3.51 7.99
N ARG A 55 12.82 4.41 8.00
CA ARG A 55 11.78 4.47 9.03
C ARG A 55 10.43 4.67 8.37
N PHE A 56 9.47 3.85 8.75
CA PHE A 56 8.10 3.96 8.32
C PHE A 56 7.17 3.58 9.48
N GLY A 57 5.95 4.09 9.43
CA GLY A 57 4.87 3.73 10.35
C GLY A 57 3.58 3.57 9.57
N CYS A 58 2.80 2.55 9.91
CA CYS A 58 1.53 2.26 9.26
C CYS A 58 0.40 2.16 10.30
N ALA A 59 -0.80 2.48 9.86
CA ALA A 59 -2.02 2.32 10.64
C ALA A 59 -3.16 1.86 9.74
N TYR A 60 -4.15 1.21 10.33
CA TYR A 60 -5.41 0.90 9.66
C TYR A 60 -6.59 1.36 10.52
N THR A 61 -7.71 1.65 9.87
CA THR A 61 -9.00 1.88 10.55
C THR A 61 -10.11 1.29 9.70
N GLU A 62 -11.14 0.74 10.34
CA GLU A 62 -12.37 0.32 9.68
C GLU A 62 -13.27 1.55 9.50
N CYS A 63 -13.81 1.75 8.31
CA CYS A 63 -14.66 2.91 7.97
C CYS A 63 -16.10 2.53 7.60
N GLY A 64 -16.44 1.24 7.60
CA GLY A 64 -17.78 0.77 7.25
C GLY A 64 -17.86 -0.76 7.12
N VAL A 65 -18.98 -1.25 6.57
CA VAL A 65 -19.14 -2.69 6.31
C VAL A 65 -18.20 -3.08 5.17
N ASN A 66 -17.21 -3.93 5.47
CA ASN A 66 -16.17 -4.37 4.52
C ASN A 66 -15.21 -3.29 4.00
N GLU A 67 -15.18 -2.11 4.62
CA GLU A 67 -14.29 -1.01 4.23
C GLU A 67 -13.23 -0.74 5.31
N ALA A 68 -11.96 -0.74 4.92
CA ALA A 68 -10.85 -0.37 5.76
C ALA A 68 -9.91 0.57 5.01
N HIS A 69 -9.42 1.58 5.72
CA HIS A 69 -8.35 2.45 5.24
C HIS A 69 -7.04 1.99 5.86
N ILE A 70 -6.04 1.75 5.01
CA ILE A 70 -4.68 1.40 5.39
C ILE A 70 -3.79 2.54 4.89
N SER A 71 -2.94 3.08 5.75
CA SER A 71 -2.00 4.14 5.39
C SER A 71 -0.62 3.89 6.00
N CYS A 72 0.42 4.24 5.26
CA CYS A 72 1.80 4.20 5.70
C CYS A 72 2.47 5.55 5.40
N VAL A 73 3.25 6.03 6.36
CA VAL A 73 4.10 7.23 6.23
C VAL A 73 5.55 6.83 6.35
N TYR A 74 6.38 7.44 5.51
CA TYR A 74 7.79 7.14 5.37
C TYR A 74 8.60 8.38 5.72
N ASN A 75 9.66 8.21 6.50
CA ASN A 75 10.59 9.30 6.77
C ASN A 75 11.56 9.44 5.61
N LEU A 76 11.60 10.63 5.01
CA LEU A 76 12.59 11.01 4.01
C LEU A 76 13.69 11.77 4.75
N MET A 77 14.79 11.08 5.09
CA MET A 77 15.98 11.72 5.66
C MET A 77 16.84 12.36 4.57
#